data_AF-A0AAV0VRE1-F1
#
_entry.id   AF-A0AAV0VRE1-F1
#
_cell.length_a   1.000
_cell.length_b   1.000
_cell.length_c   1.000
_cell.angle_alpha   90.00
_cell.angle_beta   90.00
_cell.angle_gamma   90.00
#
_symmetry.space_group_name_H-M   'P 1'
#
loop_
_entity.id
_entity.type
_entity.pdbx_description
1 polymer ?
#
loop_
_entity_poly.entity_id
_entity_poly.type
_entity_poly.pdbx_seq_one_letter_code
_entity_poly.pdbx_strand_id
1 'polypeptide(L)'
;MEESRNTTIQERADIFVQKSLKNVFPMLFKLFRLFFTIPMNSASCERSFSCLRRLKTYTRNKIGQERLSSLALLAIERSIEVNISKVIDDFNLSQKRRLNFV
;
A
#
# COMPACT_ATOMS: atom_id res chain seq x y z
N MET A 1 -11.22 -9.36 -34.27
CA MET A 1 -12.27 -8.33 -34.14
C MET A 1 -12.99 -8.47 -32.79
N GLU A 2 -12.28 -8.58 -31.66
CA GLU A 2 -12.96 -8.87 -30.39
C GLU A 2 -12.20 -8.50 -29.11
N GLU A 3 -11.37 -7.46 -29.15
CA GLU A 3 -10.54 -7.09 -27.97
C GLU A 3 -10.88 -5.73 -27.36
N SER A 4 -11.98 -5.10 -27.82
CA SER A 4 -12.35 -3.73 -27.42
C SER A 4 -13.53 -3.65 -26.44
N ARG A 5 -13.74 -4.65 -25.57
CA ARG A 5 -14.91 -4.70 -24.67
C ARG A 5 -14.62 -4.73 -23.17
N ASN A 6 -13.37 -4.61 -22.72
CA ASN A 6 -13.02 -4.74 -21.30
C ASN A 6 -12.28 -3.54 -20.67
N THR A 7 -12.38 -2.33 -21.23
CA THR A 7 -11.98 -1.12 -20.48
C THR A 7 -13.15 -0.70 -19.60
N THR A 8 -12.96 -0.78 -18.28
CA THR A 8 -13.97 -0.44 -17.26
C THR A 8 -14.54 0.96 -17.53
N ILE A 9 -15.84 1.14 -17.27
CA ILE A 9 -16.56 2.41 -17.44
C ILE A 9 -15.82 3.58 -16.74
N GLN A 10 -15.03 3.26 -15.71
CA GLN A 10 -14.19 4.19 -14.97
C GLN A 10 -13.10 4.83 -15.83
N GLU A 11 -12.38 4.09 -16.67
CA GLU A 11 -11.32 4.65 -17.51
C GLU A 11 -11.87 5.66 -18.53
N ARG A 12 -13.06 5.38 -19.08
CA ARG A 12 -13.74 6.28 -20.02
C ARG A 12 -14.26 7.54 -19.31
N ALA A 13 -14.74 7.40 -18.07
CA ALA A 13 -15.15 8.52 -17.24
C ALA A 13 -13.95 9.40 -16.84
N ASP A 14 -12.81 8.79 -16.51
CA ASP A 14 -11.59 9.50 -16.13
C ASP A 14 -11.02 10.31 -17.31
N ILE A 15 -11.00 9.74 -18.52
CA ILE A 15 -10.55 10.47 -19.72
C ILE A 15 -11.48 11.66 -20.03
N PHE A 16 -12.79 11.46 -19.90
CA PHE A 16 -13.79 12.51 -20.14
C PHE A 16 -13.70 13.64 -19.11
N VAL A 17 -13.56 13.29 -17.83
CA VAL A 17 -13.39 14.24 -16.73
C VAL A 17 -12.07 15.00 -16.89
N GLN A 18 -10.97 14.32 -17.21
CA GLN A 18 -9.65 14.93 -17.26
C GLN A 18 -9.48 15.91 -18.43
N LYS A 19 -10.14 15.66 -19.57
CA LYS A 19 -10.03 16.52 -20.78
C LYS A 19 -11.00 17.69 -20.76
N SER A 20 -12.21 17.51 -20.24
CA SER A 20 -13.26 18.54 -20.27
C SER A 20 -13.28 19.43 -19.02
N LEU A 21 -13.12 18.88 -17.80
CA LEU A 21 -13.17 19.69 -16.57
C LEU A 21 -11.88 20.48 -16.30
N LYS A 22 -10.72 19.98 -16.73
CA LYS A 22 -9.43 20.65 -16.51
C LYS A 22 -9.33 21.99 -17.24
N ASN A 23 -9.96 22.10 -18.41
CA ASN A 23 -9.95 23.31 -19.24
C ASN A 23 -11.03 24.32 -18.82
N VAL A 24 -12.17 23.86 -18.30
CA VAL A 24 -13.30 24.74 -17.92
C VAL A 24 -13.20 25.18 -16.45
N PHE A 25 -12.73 24.32 -15.54
CA PHE A 25 -12.63 24.62 -14.11
C PHE A 25 -11.31 24.10 -13.49
N PRO A 26 -10.18 24.75 -13.78
CA PRO A 26 -8.85 24.29 -13.35
C PRO A 26 -8.66 24.26 -11.83
N MET A 27 -9.34 25.13 -11.09
CA MET A 27 -9.26 25.18 -9.63
C MET A 27 -10.09 24.07 -8.96
N LEU A 28 -11.29 23.81 -9.49
CA LEU A 28 -12.15 22.71 -9.04
C LEU A 28 -11.47 21.35 -9.30
N PHE A 29 -10.81 21.20 -10.45
CA PHE A 29 -10.06 20.00 -10.78
C PHE A 29 -8.88 19.76 -9.81
N LYS A 30 -8.16 20.81 -9.40
CA LYS A 30 -7.11 20.70 -8.37
C LYS A 30 -7.69 20.29 -7.02
N LEU A 31 -8.84 20.82 -6.64
CA LEU A 31 -9.51 20.46 -5.38
C LEU A 31 -9.99 19.00 -5.39
N PHE A 32 -10.60 18.54 -6.47
CA PHE A 32 -10.98 17.14 -6.62
C PHE A 32 -9.76 16.22 -6.63
N ARG A 33 -8.69 16.59 -7.33
CA ARG A 33 -7.44 15.84 -7.31
C ARG A 33 -6.87 15.75 -5.89
N LEU A 34 -6.90 16.83 -5.13
CA LEU A 34 -6.50 16.81 -3.72
C LEU A 34 -7.44 15.92 -2.90
N PHE A 35 -8.74 15.98 -3.13
CA PHE A 35 -9.74 15.15 -2.46
C PHE A 35 -9.60 13.65 -2.77
N PHE A 36 -9.20 13.29 -3.98
CA PHE A 36 -8.88 11.91 -4.37
C PHE A 36 -7.50 11.44 -3.88
N THR A 37 -6.56 12.36 -3.66
CA THR A 37 -5.22 12.07 -3.13
C THR A 37 -5.23 11.94 -1.61
N ILE A 38 -6.01 12.78 -0.93
CA ILE A 38 -6.41 12.55 0.46
C ILE A 38 -7.18 11.23 0.44
N PRO A 39 -6.79 10.24 1.25
CA PRO A 39 -7.39 8.93 1.21
C PRO A 39 -8.88 9.00 1.58
N MET A 40 -9.76 9.16 0.59
CA MET A 40 -11.19 8.84 0.71
C MET A 40 -11.39 7.33 0.94
N ASN A 41 -10.33 6.53 0.75
CA ASN A 41 -10.28 5.11 1.07
C ASN A 41 -10.06 4.88 2.58
N SER A 42 -10.98 5.38 3.40
CA SER A 42 -11.04 5.08 4.84
C SER A 42 -10.88 3.59 5.11
N ALA A 43 -11.51 2.74 4.29
CA ALA A 43 -11.41 1.28 4.38
C ALA A 43 -9.96 0.74 4.27
N SER A 44 -9.08 1.36 3.47
CA SER A 44 -7.69 0.92 3.35
C SER A 44 -6.87 1.30 4.59
N CYS A 45 -7.07 2.54 5.07
CA CYS A 45 -6.47 3.01 6.32
C CYS A 45 -6.99 2.20 7.52
N GLU A 46 -8.30 1.98 7.63
CA GLU A 46 -8.94 1.17 8.66
C GLU A 46 -8.44 -0.28 8.63
N ARG A 47 -8.30 -0.89 7.45
CA ARG A 47 -7.71 -2.22 7.29
C ARG A 47 -6.27 -2.24 7.80
N SER A 48 -5.48 -1.22 7.48
CA SER A 48 -4.07 -1.09 7.93
C SER A 48 -3.99 -0.90 9.46
N PHE A 49 -4.81 -0.03 10.04
CA PHE A 49 -4.89 0.19 11.49
C PHE A 49 -5.42 -1.04 12.25
N SER A 50 -6.38 -1.76 11.68
CA SER A 50 -6.89 -3.02 12.22
C SER A 50 -5.81 -4.10 12.21
N CYS A 51 -5.03 -4.19 11.12
CA CYS A 51 -3.89 -5.11 11.02
C CYS A 51 -2.82 -4.78 12.06
N LEU A 52 -2.46 -3.49 12.19
CA LEU A 52 -1.56 -2.98 13.23
C LEU A 52 -2.03 -3.31 14.65
N ARG A 53 -3.32 -3.10 14.94
CA ARG A 53 -3.96 -3.43 16.22
C ARG A 53 -3.80 -4.91 16.52
N ARG A 54 -4.12 -5.79 15.56
CA ARG A 54 -3.96 -7.25 15.71
C ARG A 54 -2.51 -7.65 15.94
N LEU A 55 -1.57 -7.07 15.20
CA LEU A 55 -0.14 -7.33 15.32
C LEU A 55 0.39 -6.91 16.70
N LYS A 56 -0.03 -5.74 17.20
CA LYS A 56 0.30 -5.26 18.55
C LYS A 56 -0.31 -6.13 19.65
N THR A 57 -1.54 -6.62 19.47
CA THR A 57 -2.23 -7.50 20.44
C THR A 57 -1.63 -8.91 20.46
N TYR A 58 -1.33 -9.49 19.30
CA TYR A 58 -0.67 -10.79 19.18
C TYR A 58 0.72 -10.77 19.83
N THR A 59 1.42 -9.64 19.72
CA THR A 59 2.78 -9.47 20.22
C THR A 59 2.81 -8.75 21.57
N ARG A 60 2.00 -9.16 22.56
CA ARG A 60 1.88 -8.54 23.92
C ARG A 60 3.20 -8.46 24.74
N ASN A 61 4.36 -8.67 24.12
CA ASN A 61 5.69 -8.34 24.64
C ASN A 61 6.12 -6.92 24.21
N LYS A 62 7.02 -6.28 24.98
CA LYS A 62 7.65 -5.00 24.60
C LYS A 62 8.39 -5.15 23.26
N ILE A 63 7.73 -4.85 22.15
CA ILE A 63 8.37 -4.70 20.83
C ILE A 63 8.79 -3.25 20.63
N GLY A 64 10.00 -3.03 20.12
CA GLY A 64 10.47 -1.70 19.73
C GLY A 64 9.67 -1.14 18.56
N GLN A 65 9.62 0.18 18.42
CA GLN A 65 8.89 0.85 17.33
C GLN A 65 9.42 0.47 15.95
N GLU A 66 10.74 0.33 15.80
CA GLU A 66 11.39 -0.06 14.54
C GLU A 66 10.91 -1.43 14.05
N ARG A 67 10.91 -2.42 14.94
CA ARG A 67 10.41 -3.77 14.63
C ARG A 67 8.93 -3.78 14.35
N LEU A 68 8.15 -3.00 15.09
CA LEU A 68 6.71 -2.88 14.88
C LEU A 68 6.40 -2.30 13.50
N SER A 69 7.09 -1.22 13.12
CA SER A 69 6.96 -0.57 11.82
C SER A 69 7.32 -1.52 10.67
N SER A 70 8.45 -2.21 10.78
CA SER A 70 8.91 -3.20 9.79
C SER A 70 7.89 -4.33 9.60
N LEU A 71 7.36 -4.88 10.71
CA LEU A 71 6.39 -5.97 10.65
C LEU A 71 5.01 -5.51 10.16
N ALA A 72 4.62 -4.28 10.47
CA ALA A 72 3.41 -3.67 9.95
C ALA A 72 3.48 -3.51 8.43
N LEU A 73 4.63 -3.07 7.92
CA LEU A 73 4.86 -2.92 6.48
C LEU A 73 4.71 -4.27 5.77
N LEU A 74 5.32 -5.33 6.30
CA LEU A 74 5.18 -6.70 5.79
C LEU A 74 3.73 -7.22 5.85
N ALA A 75 2.98 -6.86 6.89
CA ALA A 75 1.60 -7.30 7.07
C ALA A 75 0.60 -6.57 6.16
N ILE A 76 0.87 -5.29 5.84
CA ILE A 76 0.06 -4.47 4.93
C ILE A 76 0.38 -4.84 3.48
N GLU A 77 1.67 -4.93 3.13
CA GLU A 77 2.17 -5.24 1.79
C GLU A 77 2.30 -6.76 1.54
N ARG A 78 1.36 -7.54 2.05
CA ARG A 78 1.37 -9.01 1.94
C ARG A 78 1.26 -9.53 0.50
N SER A 79 0.85 -8.67 -0.45
CA SER A 79 0.77 -8.98 -1.88
C SER A 79 2.13 -9.00 -2.59
N ILE A 80 3.20 -8.54 -1.95
CA ILE A 80 4.54 -8.58 -2.54
C ILE A 80 5.12 -9.98 -2.37
N GLU A 81 5.40 -10.66 -3.49
CA GLU A 81 6.06 -11.97 -3.47
C GLU A 81 7.52 -11.82 -3.02
N VAL A 82 7.84 -12.42 -1.87
CA VAL A 82 9.21 -12.44 -1.36
C VAL A 82 9.93 -13.69 -1.89
N ASN A 83 11.04 -13.50 -2.57
CA ASN A 83 11.88 -14.60 -3.05
C ASN A 83 12.66 -15.21 -1.87
N ILE A 84 12.15 -16.32 -1.34
CA ILE A 84 12.68 -16.99 -0.16
C ILE A 84 14.14 -17.45 -0.37
N SER A 85 14.48 -17.93 -1.57
CA SER A 85 15.83 -18.39 -1.91
C SER A 85 16.85 -17.27 -1.74
N LYS A 86 16.56 -16.08 -2.28
CA LYS A 86 17.42 -14.91 -2.11
C LYS A 86 17.58 -14.52 -0.65
N VAL A 87 16.50 -14.57 0.15
CA VAL A 87 16.57 -14.24 1.58
C VAL A 87 17.45 -15.22 2.34
N ILE A 88 17.41 -16.51 1.99
CA ILE A 88 18.26 -17.54 2.60
C ILE A 88 19.73 -17.32 2.21
N ASP A 89 20.02 -17.03 0.94
CA ASP A 89 21.38 -16.75 0.48
C ASP A 89 21.96 -15.51 1.17
N ASP A 90 21.18 -14.44 1.28
CA ASP A 90 21.58 -13.20 1.96
C ASP A 90 21.80 -13.41 3.47
N PHE A 91 20.95 -14.24 4.10
CA PHE A 91 21.12 -14.63 5.50
C PHE A 91 22.41 -15.43 5.71
N ASN A 92 22.71 -16.40 4.83
CA ASN A 92 23.91 -17.21 4.87
C ASN A 92 25.18 -16.36 4.65
N LEU A 93 25.14 -15.39 3.73
CA LEU A 93 26.21 -14.42 3.47
C LEU A 93 26.48 -13.52 4.69
N SER A 94 25.44 -13.17 5.45
CA SER A 94 25.58 -12.28 6.60
C SER A 94 26.42 -12.87 7.76
N GLN A 95 26.65 -14.19 7.78
CA GLN A 95 27.35 -14.99 8.81
C GLN A 95 26.94 -14.74 10.28
N LYS A 96 25.91 -13.92 10.52
CA LYS A 96 25.38 -13.61 11.86
C LYS A 96 24.30 -14.61 12.21
N ARG A 97 24.68 -15.69 12.90
CA ARG A 97 23.73 -16.69 13.44
C ARG A 97 22.72 -16.11 14.44
N ARG A 98 22.95 -14.90 14.94
CA ARG A 98 22.02 -14.13 15.77
C ARG A 98 21.76 -12.78 15.09
N LEU A 99 20.55 -12.60 14.59
CA LEU A 99 20.05 -11.31 14.15
C LEU A 99 19.66 -10.51 15.39
N ASN A 100 20.38 -9.41 15.64
CA ASN A 100 19.99 -8.44 16.64
C ASN A 100 18.83 -7.63 16.07
N PHE A 101 17.61 -8.09 16.34
CA PHE A 101 16.43 -7.29 16.09
C PHE A 101 16.33 -6.25 17.23
N VAL A 102 16.98 -5.10 17.03
CA VAL A 102 16.77 -3.90 17.86
C VAL A 102 15.34 -3.42 17.71
#